data_AF-A0AA88Z125-F1
#
_entry.id   AF-A0AA88Z125-F1
#
_cell.length_a   1.000
_cell.length_b   1.000
_cell.length_c   1.000
_cell.angle_alpha   90.00
_cell.angle_beta   90.00
_cell.angle_gamma   90.00
#
_symmetry.space_group_name_H-M   'P 1'
#
loop_
_entity.id
_entity.type
_entity.pdbx_description
1 polymer ?
#
loop_
_entity_poly.entity_id
_entity_poly.type
_entity_poly.pdbx_seq_one_letter_code
_entity_poly.pdbx_strand_id
1 'polypeptide(L)'
;MWGGRGEAERIPVEKLFLLWLLHTTPPFGTTKGAWCVLVNYDKLMEDSRAELERMSTHLGLPRDEAPVLAFERDFLGGGPQHTRFESGDLSNANAIERHVSAMFGVLESAVQINDQAFERRAQPVIAQAQADLDDIALFLRLECQLEQGIAVLTTEAAAHPGEIETRQQCIDTQQQHIDVLASEVRDWQARAELAAAAEAELRAELVIANDAQCVSAESVESRDRIIAVYEAESAERRMALERAESTVREILRSKSWRITKPLRFLVRLASARK
;
A
#
# COMPACT_ATOMS: atom_id res chain seq x y z
N MET A 1 8.01 -21.14 -13.24
CA MET A 1 9.08 -20.73 -12.32
C MET A 1 8.57 -21.00 -10.91
N TRP A 2 8.73 -22.23 -10.44
CA TRP A 2 8.32 -22.68 -9.09
C TRP A 2 9.61 -22.87 -8.28
N GLY A 3 10.20 -21.76 -7.87
CA GLY A 3 11.40 -21.78 -7.01
C GLY A 3 10.96 -21.69 -5.55
N GLY A 4 11.35 -22.68 -4.74
CA GLY A 4 11.45 -22.48 -3.28
C GLY A 4 10.47 -23.22 -2.36
N ARG A 5 9.79 -24.28 -2.81
CA ARG A 5 9.21 -25.29 -1.89
C ARG A 5 9.94 -26.60 -2.08
N GLY A 6 11.11 -26.74 -1.46
CA GLY A 6 12.01 -27.86 -1.69
C GLY A 6 12.72 -28.41 -0.44
N GLU A 7 12.47 -27.84 0.73
CA GLU A 7 12.87 -28.43 2.00
C GLU A 7 11.59 -28.78 2.75
N ALA A 8 10.87 -29.79 2.26
CA ALA A 8 10.03 -30.55 3.18
C ALA A 8 10.98 -31.09 4.23
N GLU A 9 10.90 -30.51 5.42
CA GLU A 9 11.69 -30.81 6.61
C GLU A 9 11.82 -32.33 6.74
N ARG A 10 12.97 -32.86 6.33
CA ARG A 10 13.21 -34.29 6.39
C ARG A 10 13.42 -34.58 7.87
N ILE A 11 12.38 -35.11 8.52
CA ILE A 11 12.43 -35.49 9.93
C ILE A 11 13.70 -36.33 10.12
N PRO A 12 14.64 -35.91 11.00
CA PRO A 12 15.84 -36.69 11.26
C PRO A 12 15.47 -38.12 11.68
N VAL A 13 16.23 -39.10 11.22
CA VAL A 13 15.92 -40.52 11.43
C VAL A 13 15.88 -40.87 12.93
N GLU A 14 16.70 -40.20 13.73
CA GLU A 14 16.76 -40.33 15.17
C GLU A 14 15.44 -39.91 15.83
N LYS A 15 14.83 -38.83 15.34
CA LYS A 15 13.53 -38.35 15.82
C LYS A 15 12.42 -39.34 15.45
N LEU A 16 12.49 -39.94 14.26
CA LEU A 16 11.55 -41.00 13.86
C LEU A 16 11.66 -42.21 14.79
N PHE A 17 12.87 -42.64 15.15
CA PHE A 17 13.09 -43.74 16.08
C PHE A 17 12.58 -43.43 17.50
N LEU A 18 12.83 -42.21 18.00
CA LEU A 18 12.31 -41.77 19.28
C LEU A 18 10.78 -41.71 19.30
N LEU A 19 10.16 -41.17 18.25
CA LEU A 19 8.71 -41.16 18.11
C LEU A 19 8.15 -42.58 18.06
N TRP A 20 8.79 -43.48 17.32
CA TRP A 20 8.39 -44.88 17.28
C TRP A 20 8.46 -45.53 18.66
N LEU A 21 9.56 -45.36 19.42
CA LEU A 21 9.68 -45.87 20.79
C LEU A 21 8.63 -45.26 21.72
N LEU A 22 8.41 -43.95 21.64
CA LEU A 22 7.43 -43.22 22.43
C LEU A 22 6.00 -43.72 22.19
N HIS A 23 5.68 -44.14 20.95
CA HIS A 23 4.36 -44.67 20.61
C HIS A 23 4.20 -46.17 20.88
N THR A 24 5.29 -46.95 20.78
CA THR A 24 5.23 -48.40 20.93
C THR A 24 5.38 -48.87 22.36
N THR A 25 6.18 -48.19 23.19
CA THR A 25 6.48 -48.62 24.57
C THR A 25 5.27 -48.52 25.53
N PRO A 26 4.51 -47.40 25.58
CA PRO A 26 3.42 -47.23 26.55
C PRO A 26 2.29 -48.25 26.46
N PRO A 27 1.80 -48.65 25.26
CA PRO A 27 0.79 -49.69 25.13
C PRO A 27 1.12 -50.96 25.92
N PHE A 28 2.36 -51.46 25.87
CA PHE A 28 2.75 -52.69 26.57
C PHE A 28 2.64 -52.59 28.10
N GLY A 29 2.88 -51.40 28.66
CA GLY A 29 2.66 -51.17 30.09
C GLY A 29 1.19 -51.24 30.46
N THR A 30 0.32 -50.68 29.62
CA THR A 30 -1.13 -50.60 29.86
C THR A 30 -1.90 -51.88 29.52
N THR A 31 -1.40 -52.68 28.57
CA THR A 31 -2.05 -53.92 28.11
C THR A 31 -1.56 -55.15 28.86
N LYS A 32 -0.76 -54.99 29.90
CA LYS A 32 -0.26 -56.11 30.70
C LYS A 32 -1.42 -56.90 31.30
N GLY A 33 -1.50 -58.19 30.97
CA GLY A 33 -2.58 -59.09 31.38
C GLY A 33 -3.92 -58.87 30.64
N ALA A 34 -3.98 -57.96 29.68
CA ALA A 34 -5.17 -57.74 28.85
C ALA A 34 -5.19 -58.69 27.64
N TRP A 35 -6.36 -59.16 27.24
CA TRP A 35 -6.52 -59.90 25.98
C TRP A 35 -6.30 -58.99 24.78
N CYS A 36 -5.10 -59.09 24.20
CA CYS A 36 -4.70 -58.30 23.04
C CYS A 36 -3.85 -59.14 22.07
N VAL A 37 -3.94 -58.79 20.79
CA VAL A 37 -3.16 -59.42 19.71
C VAL A 37 -2.23 -58.39 19.13
N LEU A 38 -0.93 -58.71 19.09
CA LEU A 38 0.02 -57.93 18.28
C LEU A 38 -0.20 -58.27 16.82
N VAL A 39 -0.31 -57.25 15.97
CA VAL A 39 -0.44 -57.41 14.52
C VAL A 39 0.84 -56.88 13.88
N ASN A 40 1.57 -57.75 13.19
CA ASN A 40 2.69 -57.32 12.36
C ASN A 40 2.11 -56.90 11.01
N TYR A 41 2.31 -55.63 10.66
CA TYR A 41 1.77 -55.07 9.42
C TYR A 41 2.28 -55.81 8.18
N ASP A 42 3.58 -56.10 8.10
CA ASP A 42 4.15 -56.79 6.95
C ASP A 42 3.54 -58.18 6.76
N LYS A 43 3.36 -58.93 7.86
CA LYS A 43 2.67 -60.24 7.82
C LYS A 43 1.21 -60.11 7.41
N LEU A 44 0.51 -59.10 7.92
CA LEU A 44 -0.87 -58.81 7.53
C LEU A 44 -0.96 -58.47 6.03
N MET A 45 0.05 -57.79 5.48
CA MET A 45 0.10 -57.46 4.06
C MET A 45 0.52 -58.64 3.18
N GLU A 46 1.32 -59.57 3.69
CA GLU A 46 1.76 -60.77 2.97
C GLU A 46 0.71 -61.89 2.95
N ASP A 47 0.07 -62.17 4.09
CA ASP A 47 -0.99 -63.17 4.23
C ASP A 47 -2.07 -62.67 5.21
N SER A 48 -2.89 -61.75 4.72
CA SER A 48 -3.95 -61.14 5.53
C SER A 48 -4.95 -62.16 6.07
N ARG A 49 -5.23 -63.22 5.31
CA ARG A 49 -6.18 -64.26 5.71
C ARG A 49 -5.68 -65.00 6.93
N ALA A 50 -4.43 -65.45 6.91
CA ALA A 50 -3.82 -66.17 8.03
C ALA A 50 -3.72 -65.27 9.27
N GLU A 51 -3.33 -64.01 9.12
CA GLU A 51 -3.24 -63.07 10.25
C GLU A 51 -4.61 -62.72 10.84
N LEU A 52 -5.62 -62.48 10.00
CA LEU A 52 -7.00 -62.25 10.47
C LEU A 52 -7.58 -63.49 11.15
N GLU A 53 -7.29 -64.70 10.64
CA GLU A 53 -7.68 -65.96 11.30
C GLU A 53 -7.05 -66.10 12.68
N ARG A 54 -5.76 -65.80 12.78
CA ARG A 54 -5.01 -65.82 14.04
C ARG A 54 -5.61 -64.84 15.04
N MET A 55 -5.90 -63.61 14.61
CA MET A 55 -6.54 -62.58 15.44
C MET A 55 -7.92 -63.02 15.91
N SER A 56 -8.78 -63.50 15.00
CA SER A 56 -10.14 -63.95 15.30
C SER A 56 -10.14 -65.09 16.32
N THR A 57 -9.28 -66.08 16.10
CA THR A 57 -9.13 -67.24 16.99
C THR A 57 -8.66 -66.83 18.38
N HIS A 58 -7.65 -65.94 18.45
CA HIS A 58 -7.11 -65.48 19.72
C HIS A 58 -8.07 -64.62 20.52
N LEU A 59 -8.84 -63.76 19.84
CA LEU A 59 -9.83 -62.89 20.48
C LEU A 59 -11.17 -63.59 20.74
N GLY A 60 -11.35 -64.83 20.28
CA GLY A 60 -12.61 -65.56 20.38
C GLY A 60 -13.75 -64.92 19.57
N LEU A 61 -13.40 -64.21 18.48
CA LEU A 61 -14.35 -63.54 17.61
C LEU A 61 -14.78 -64.47 16.47
N PRO A 62 -16.06 -64.45 16.04
CA PRO A 62 -16.51 -65.18 14.86
C PRO A 62 -15.93 -64.53 13.59
N ARG A 63 -15.43 -65.37 12.67
CA ARG A 63 -14.94 -64.91 11.36
C ARG A 63 -16.07 -64.96 10.34
N ASP A 64 -16.35 -63.81 9.73
CA ASP A 64 -17.20 -63.73 8.54
C ASP A 64 -16.30 -63.62 7.30
N GLU A 65 -16.47 -64.54 6.35
CA GLU A 65 -15.67 -64.59 5.12
C GLU A 65 -15.95 -63.41 4.19
N ALA A 66 -17.17 -62.88 4.19
CA ALA A 66 -17.56 -61.84 3.23
C ALA A 66 -16.80 -60.51 3.47
N PRO A 67 -16.69 -59.99 4.72
CA PRO A 67 -15.84 -58.83 5.04
C PRO A 67 -14.34 -59.08 4.80
N VAL A 68 -13.84 -60.28 5.06
CA VAL A 68 -12.42 -60.62 4.84
C VAL A 68 -12.07 -60.53 3.36
N LEU A 69 -12.91 -61.08 2.49
CA LEU A 69 -12.75 -60.99 1.03
C LEU A 69 -12.86 -59.54 0.53
N ALA A 70 -13.74 -58.73 1.12
CA ALA A 70 -13.85 -57.32 0.80
C ALA A 70 -12.58 -56.55 1.21
N PHE A 71 -12.04 -56.81 2.41
CA PHE A 71 -10.78 -56.22 2.87
C PHE A 71 -9.60 -56.61 1.97
N GLU A 72 -9.47 -57.88 1.60
CA GLU A 72 -8.43 -58.36 0.66
C GLU A 72 -8.51 -57.62 -0.68
N ARG A 73 -9.72 -57.51 -1.24
CA ARG A 73 -9.92 -56.87 -2.55
C ARG A 73 -9.70 -55.36 -2.50
N ASP A 74 -10.26 -54.70 -1.50
CA ASP A 74 -10.40 -53.23 -1.48
C ASP A 74 -9.20 -52.56 -0.80
N PHE A 75 -8.55 -53.21 0.18
CA PHE A 75 -7.41 -52.65 0.93
C PHE A 75 -6.06 -53.15 0.39
N LEU A 76 -5.95 -54.43 0.00
CA LEU A 76 -4.68 -55.02 -0.46
C LEU A 76 -4.51 -55.01 -1.97
N GLY A 77 -5.59 -54.86 -2.74
CA GLY A 77 -5.59 -54.91 -4.21
C GLY A 77 -4.86 -53.78 -4.94
N GLY A 78 -4.18 -52.87 -4.23
CA GLY A 78 -3.69 -51.60 -4.79
C GLY A 78 -2.29 -51.18 -4.32
N GLY A 79 -1.34 -52.11 -4.21
CA GLY A 79 0.11 -51.83 -4.16
C GLY A 79 0.65 -50.65 -3.33
N PRO A 80 0.39 -50.54 -2.01
CA PRO A 80 1.11 -49.60 -1.15
C PRO A 80 1.97 -50.37 -0.13
N GLN A 81 2.82 -51.28 -0.59
CA GLN A 81 3.98 -51.70 0.21
C GLN A 81 5.07 -50.65 0.01
N HIS A 82 4.93 -49.50 0.66
CA HIS A 82 5.84 -48.37 0.43
C HIS A 82 7.23 -48.56 1.06
N THR A 83 7.37 -49.48 2.01
CA THR A 83 8.66 -49.82 2.62
C THR A 83 8.54 -51.13 3.40
N ARG A 84 9.46 -52.07 3.19
CA ARG A 84 9.68 -53.21 4.10
C ARG A 84 10.88 -52.86 4.97
N PHE A 85 10.79 -53.14 6.26
CA PHE A 85 11.89 -52.93 7.20
C PHE A 85 12.35 -54.29 7.72
N GLU A 86 13.61 -54.61 7.48
CA GLU A 86 14.23 -55.80 8.05
C GLU A 86 14.99 -55.43 9.33
N SER A 87 15.12 -56.36 10.26
CA SER A 87 15.91 -56.16 11.48
C SER A 87 17.37 -55.79 11.18
N GLY A 88 17.87 -56.15 10.00
CA GLY A 88 19.21 -55.84 9.51
C GLY A 88 19.38 -54.39 9.00
N ASP A 89 18.28 -53.69 8.69
CA ASP A 89 18.31 -52.30 8.22
C ASP A 89 18.67 -51.31 9.34
N LEU A 90 18.53 -51.74 10.59
CA LEU A 90 18.92 -50.97 11.78
C LEU A 90 20.40 -51.23 12.10
N SER A 91 21.31 -50.61 11.35
CA SER A 91 22.74 -50.65 11.65
C SER A 91 23.03 -49.90 12.97
N ASN A 92 23.45 -50.60 14.02
CA ASN A 92 23.66 -50.16 15.42
C ASN A 92 24.70 -49.02 15.63
N ALA A 93 24.53 -47.85 15.01
CA ALA A 93 25.47 -46.75 15.17
C ALA A 93 25.19 -45.93 16.44
N ASN A 94 23.93 -45.79 16.87
CA ASN A 94 23.56 -45.01 18.05
C ASN A 94 22.75 -45.80 19.10
N ALA A 95 22.62 -45.25 20.32
CA ALA A 95 21.92 -45.91 21.42
C ALA A 95 20.42 -46.10 21.15
N ILE A 96 19.78 -45.17 20.45
CA ILE A 96 18.35 -45.21 20.15
C ILE A 96 18.04 -46.34 19.16
N GLU A 97 18.84 -46.49 18.10
CA GLU A 97 18.76 -47.60 17.14
C GLU A 97 18.86 -48.97 17.82
N ARG A 98 19.75 -49.11 18.81
CA ARG A 98 19.87 -50.35 19.58
C ARG A 98 18.57 -50.68 20.33
N HIS A 99 17.91 -49.68 20.91
CA HIS A 99 16.63 -49.88 21.59
C HIS A 99 15.50 -50.19 20.62
N VAL A 100 15.44 -49.49 19.48
CA VAL A 100 14.47 -49.79 18.41
C VAL A 100 14.66 -51.21 17.89
N SER A 101 15.91 -51.60 17.59
CA SER A 101 16.23 -52.94 17.08
C SER A 101 15.89 -54.03 18.10
N ALA A 102 16.24 -53.83 19.38
CA ALA A 102 15.90 -54.76 20.45
C ALA A 102 14.39 -54.90 20.63
N MET A 103 13.66 -53.78 20.64
CA MET A 103 12.21 -53.77 20.74
C MET A 103 11.57 -54.44 19.53
N PHE A 104 11.99 -54.07 18.31
CA PHE A 104 11.49 -54.64 17.07
C PHE A 104 11.70 -56.15 17.03
N GLY A 105 12.90 -56.65 17.38
CA GLY A 105 13.16 -58.08 17.44
C GLY A 105 12.29 -58.82 18.47
N VAL A 106 12.00 -58.19 19.61
CA VAL A 106 11.02 -58.72 20.58
C VAL A 106 9.63 -58.81 19.96
N LEU A 107 9.16 -57.76 19.29
CA LEU A 107 7.85 -57.69 18.63
C LEU A 107 7.73 -58.68 17.47
N GLU A 108 8.78 -58.86 16.68
CA GLU A 108 8.81 -59.79 15.56
C GLU A 108 8.74 -61.25 16.04
N SER A 109 9.42 -61.55 17.15
CA SER A 109 9.37 -62.86 17.81
C SER A 109 8.05 -63.13 18.55
N ALA A 110 7.19 -62.13 18.69
CA ALA A 110 5.95 -62.23 19.43
C ALA A 110 4.86 -62.88 18.57
N VAL A 111 4.47 -64.10 18.95
CA VAL A 111 3.27 -64.73 18.38
C VAL A 111 2.02 -64.23 19.12
N GLN A 112 2.13 -63.96 20.44
CA GLN A 112 1.04 -63.51 21.32
C GLN A 112 1.60 -62.64 22.47
N ILE A 113 0.90 -61.55 22.83
CA ILE A 113 1.33 -60.64 23.91
C ILE A 113 1.12 -61.28 25.30
N ASN A 114 0.12 -62.16 25.44
CA ASN A 114 -0.18 -62.84 26.71
C ASN A 114 0.66 -64.10 26.97
N ASP A 115 1.64 -64.39 26.12
CA ASP A 115 2.58 -65.48 26.38
C ASP A 115 3.56 -65.06 27.49
N GLN A 116 3.59 -65.81 28.59
CA GLN A 116 4.52 -65.58 29.69
C GLN A 116 5.99 -65.59 29.22
N ALA A 117 6.32 -66.35 28.17
CA ALA A 117 7.65 -66.33 27.59
C ALA A 117 7.92 -65.03 26.83
N PHE A 118 6.92 -64.46 26.14
CA PHE A 118 7.03 -63.13 25.53
C PHE A 118 7.23 -62.06 26.61
N GLU A 119 6.39 -62.03 27.65
CA GLU A 119 6.52 -61.04 28.74
C GLU A 119 7.92 -61.07 29.37
N ARG A 120 8.48 -62.25 29.63
CA ARG A 120 9.85 -62.38 30.19
C ARG A 120 10.93 -61.81 29.27
N ARG A 121 10.75 -61.89 27.95
CA ARG A 121 11.70 -61.32 26.96
C ARG A 121 11.48 -59.82 26.76
N ALA A 122 10.23 -59.39 26.71
CA ALA A 122 9.85 -58.02 26.41
C ALA A 122 10.06 -57.06 27.58
N GLN A 123 9.76 -57.50 28.81
CA GLN A 123 9.82 -56.66 30.00
C GLN A 123 11.16 -55.94 30.21
N PRO A 124 12.35 -56.58 30.10
CA PRO A 124 13.61 -55.88 30.27
C PRO A 124 13.85 -54.84 29.17
N VAL A 125 13.45 -55.12 27.93
CA VAL A 125 13.60 -54.19 26.79
C VAL A 125 12.67 -52.99 26.95
N ILE A 126 11.41 -53.22 27.34
CA ILE A 126 10.42 -52.18 27.64
C ILE A 126 10.89 -51.31 28.81
N ALA A 127 11.37 -51.92 29.90
CA ALA A 127 11.83 -51.18 31.06
C ALA A 127 13.04 -50.29 30.74
N GLN A 128 13.99 -50.81 29.96
CA GLN A 128 15.14 -50.02 29.54
C GLN A 128 14.73 -48.89 28.59
N ALA A 129 13.90 -49.17 27.57
CA ALA A 129 13.42 -48.16 26.65
C ALA A 129 12.62 -47.06 27.37
N GLN A 130 11.81 -47.42 28.36
CA GLN A 130 11.07 -46.46 29.18
C GLN A 130 12.00 -45.59 30.03
N ALA A 131 13.02 -46.17 30.67
CA ALA A 131 13.98 -45.42 31.47
C ALA A 131 14.74 -44.40 30.59
N ASP A 132 15.18 -44.81 29.41
CA ASP A 132 15.86 -43.93 28.45
C ASP A 132 14.93 -42.81 27.96
N LEU A 133 13.66 -43.13 27.66
CA LEU A 133 12.65 -42.13 27.27
C LEU A 133 12.36 -41.13 28.40
N ASP A 134 12.29 -41.60 29.65
CA ASP A 134 12.06 -40.75 30.82
C ASP A 134 13.26 -39.82 31.05
N ASP A 135 14.49 -40.31 30.87
CA ASP A 135 15.73 -39.53 30.98
C ASP A 135 15.79 -38.40 29.94
N ILE A 136 15.30 -38.64 28.72
CA ILE A 136 15.27 -37.62 27.65
C ILE A 136 13.96 -36.82 27.60
N ALA A 137 12.96 -37.15 28.41
CA ALA A 137 11.62 -36.57 28.31
C ALA A 137 11.63 -35.04 28.45
N LEU A 138 12.50 -34.49 29.31
CA LEU A 138 12.66 -33.05 29.45
C LEU A 138 13.19 -32.41 28.16
N PHE A 139 14.18 -33.04 27.51
CA PHE A 139 14.75 -32.55 26.26
C PHE A 139 13.71 -32.59 25.13
N LEU A 140 12.93 -33.67 25.01
CA LEU A 140 11.86 -33.77 24.02
C LEU A 140 10.77 -32.71 24.21
N ARG A 141 10.43 -32.38 25.47
CA ARG A 141 9.48 -31.29 25.76
C ARG A 141 10.04 -29.93 25.34
N LEU A 142 11.32 -29.67 25.64
CA LEU A 142 11.98 -28.44 25.23
C LEU A 142 12.07 -28.34 23.69
N GLU A 143 12.43 -29.42 23.01
CA GLU A 143 12.43 -29.49 21.55
C GLU A 143 11.05 -29.18 20.97
N CYS A 144 10.00 -29.82 21.49
CA CYS A 144 8.62 -29.55 21.05
C CYS A 144 8.22 -28.08 21.26
N GLN A 145 8.58 -27.48 22.40
CA GLN A 145 8.34 -26.06 22.66
C GLN A 145 9.10 -25.15 21.70
N LEU A 146 10.35 -25.49 21.39
CA LEU A 146 11.17 -24.75 20.43
C LEU A 146 10.59 -24.86 19.02
N GLU A 147 10.15 -26.04 18.59
CA GLU A 147 9.51 -26.25 17.28
C GLU A 147 8.22 -25.45 17.16
N GLN A 148 7.39 -25.44 18.20
CA GLN A 148 6.19 -24.61 18.25
C GLN A 148 6.54 -23.12 18.18
N GLY A 149 7.57 -22.68 18.92
CA GLY A 149 8.06 -21.30 18.87
C GLY A 149 8.59 -20.91 17.49
N ILE A 150 9.36 -21.78 16.84
CA ILE A 150 9.86 -21.58 15.48
C ILE A 150 8.70 -21.51 14.49
N ALA A 151 7.71 -22.39 14.61
CA ALA A 151 6.54 -22.38 13.74
C ALA A 151 5.76 -21.06 13.88
N VAL A 152 5.50 -20.60 15.11
CA VAL A 152 4.84 -19.31 15.37
C VAL A 152 5.65 -18.15 14.77
N LEU A 153 6.94 -18.05 15.08
CA LEU A 153 7.82 -17.01 14.55
C LEU A 153 7.90 -17.04 13.02
N THR A 154 7.90 -18.23 12.41
CA THR A 154 7.89 -18.38 10.95
C THR A 154 6.58 -17.89 10.35
N THR A 155 5.44 -18.16 11.00
CA THR A 155 4.14 -17.65 10.54
C THR A 155 4.02 -16.14 10.69
N GLU A 156 4.54 -15.57 11.78
CA GLU A 156 4.61 -14.11 11.99
C GLU A 156 5.53 -13.45 10.96
N ALA A 157 6.72 -14.02 10.74
CA ALA A 157 7.67 -13.55 9.74
C ALA A 157 7.08 -13.63 8.32
N ALA A 158 6.27 -14.65 8.02
CA ALA A 158 5.57 -14.77 6.74
C ALA A 158 4.43 -13.75 6.57
N ALA A 159 3.89 -13.19 7.66
CA ALA A 159 2.84 -12.16 7.61
C ALA A 159 3.39 -10.75 7.34
N HIS A 160 4.59 -10.43 7.83
CA HIS A 160 5.19 -9.10 7.67
C HIS A 160 5.37 -8.62 6.22
N PRO A 161 5.73 -9.44 5.22
CA PRO A 161 5.81 -9.01 3.83
C PRO A 161 4.52 -8.38 3.30
N GLY A 162 3.35 -8.94 3.67
CA GLY A 162 2.06 -8.37 3.27
C GLY A 162 1.77 -7.02 3.95
N GLU A 163 2.15 -6.87 5.22
CA GLU A 163 2.06 -5.58 5.93
C GLU A 163 3.01 -4.52 5.34
N ILE A 164 4.20 -4.93 4.92
CA ILE A 164 5.17 -4.04 4.26
C ILE A 164 4.61 -3.59 2.90
N GLU A 165 4.07 -4.52 2.10
CA GLU A 165 3.48 -4.21 0.79
C GLU A 165 2.30 -3.25 0.91
N THR A 166 1.39 -3.48 1.85
CA THR A 166 0.24 -2.58 2.08
C THR A 166 0.67 -1.19 2.56
N ARG A 167 1.68 -1.11 3.44
CA ARG A 167 2.26 0.20 3.84
C ARG A 167 2.94 0.90 2.67
N GLN A 168 3.66 0.17 1.83
CA GLN A 168 4.30 0.73 0.65
C GLN A 168 3.28 1.31 -0.34
N GLN A 169 2.18 0.59 -0.61
CA GLN A 169 1.10 1.08 -1.45
C GLN A 169 0.45 2.37 -0.90
N CYS A 170 0.31 2.48 0.43
CA CYS A 170 -0.19 3.69 1.08
C CYS A 170 0.77 4.87 0.91
N ILE A 171 2.09 4.64 1.11
CA ILE A 171 3.13 5.65 0.89
C ILE A 171 3.10 6.13 -0.57
N ASP A 172 3.01 5.21 -1.53
CA ASP A 172 2.98 5.56 -2.96
C ASP A 172 1.75 6.40 -3.32
N THR A 173 0.59 6.06 -2.76
CA THR A 173 -0.66 6.82 -2.95
C THR A 173 -0.56 8.23 -2.34
N GLN A 174 0.02 8.34 -1.15
CA GLN A 174 0.26 9.63 -0.51
C GLN A 174 1.25 10.49 -1.31
N GLN A 175 2.31 9.89 -1.84
CA GLN A 175 3.29 10.58 -2.68
C GLN A 175 2.65 11.14 -3.95
N GLN A 176 1.79 10.36 -4.61
CA GLN A 176 1.03 10.84 -5.77
C GLN A 176 0.15 12.05 -5.42
N HIS A 177 -0.51 12.04 -4.26
CA HIS A 177 -1.33 13.17 -3.82
C HIS A 177 -0.48 14.41 -3.52
N ILE A 178 0.68 14.24 -2.89
CA ILE A 178 1.65 15.33 -2.66
C ILE A 178 2.09 15.93 -3.99
N ASP A 179 2.38 15.10 -4.99
CA ASP A 179 2.84 15.56 -6.31
C ASP A 179 1.77 16.39 -7.04
N VAL A 180 0.50 15.96 -6.95
CA VAL A 180 -0.65 16.70 -7.50
C VAL A 180 -0.81 18.05 -6.81
N LEU A 181 -0.84 18.09 -5.48
CA LEU A 181 -0.95 19.35 -4.72
C LEU A 181 0.24 20.27 -5.01
N ALA A 182 1.45 19.72 -5.13
CA ALA A 182 2.63 20.49 -5.49
C ALA A 182 2.52 21.10 -6.89
N SER A 183 1.89 20.40 -7.85
CA SER A 183 1.60 20.99 -9.17
C SER A 183 0.56 22.10 -9.11
N GLU A 184 -0.50 21.93 -8.31
CA GLU A 184 -1.54 22.95 -8.16
C GLU A 184 -0.97 24.23 -7.52
N VAL A 185 -0.13 24.09 -6.50
CA VAL A 185 0.56 25.23 -5.87
C VAL A 185 1.45 25.97 -6.87
N ARG A 186 2.20 25.24 -7.72
CA ARG A 186 3.00 25.87 -8.79
C ARG A 186 2.14 26.63 -9.79
N ASP A 187 1.00 26.05 -10.19
CA ASP A 187 0.06 26.71 -11.11
C ASP A 187 -0.53 27.98 -10.49
N TRP A 188 -0.93 27.93 -9.22
CA TRP A 188 -1.42 29.11 -8.49
C TRP A 188 -0.35 30.19 -8.35
N GLN A 189 0.89 29.80 -8.08
CA GLN A 189 2.01 30.74 -8.00
C GLN A 189 2.26 31.42 -9.35
N ALA A 190 2.27 30.67 -10.45
CA ALA A 190 2.41 31.23 -11.79
C ALA A 190 1.27 32.20 -12.14
N ARG A 191 0.01 31.87 -11.77
CA ARG A 191 -1.14 32.78 -11.94
C ARG A 191 -1.00 34.04 -11.12
N ALA A 192 -0.52 33.94 -9.88
CA ALA A 192 -0.29 35.09 -9.02
C ALA A 192 0.79 36.02 -9.59
N GLU A 193 1.89 35.46 -10.11
CA GLU A 193 2.96 36.22 -10.77
C GLU A 193 2.44 36.94 -12.03
N LEU A 194 1.64 36.26 -12.87
CA LEU A 194 1.01 36.87 -14.04
C LEU A 194 0.04 37.99 -13.66
N ALA A 195 -0.78 37.80 -12.62
CA ALA A 195 -1.70 38.81 -12.13
C ALA A 195 -0.95 40.04 -11.57
N ALA A 196 0.14 39.82 -10.83
CA ALA A 196 0.98 40.90 -10.31
C ALA A 196 1.65 41.70 -11.45
N ALA A 197 2.10 41.03 -12.51
CA ALA A 197 2.65 41.69 -13.70
C ALA A 197 1.60 42.55 -14.42
N ALA A 198 0.39 42.01 -14.63
CA ALA A 198 -0.72 42.75 -15.22
C ALA A 198 -1.16 43.96 -14.37
N GLU A 199 -1.18 43.81 -13.03
CA GLU A 199 -1.46 44.94 -12.14
C GLU A 199 -0.39 46.02 -12.23
N ALA A 200 0.89 45.65 -12.33
CA ALA A 200 1.98 46.60 -12.51
C ALA A 200 1.87 47.36 -13.84
N GLU A 201 1.48 46.69 -14.93
CA GLU A 201 1.23 47.31 -16.23
C GLU A 201 0.06 48.31 -16.18
N LEU A 202 -1.09 47.90 -15.64
CA LEU A 202 -2.26 48.79 -15.48
C LEU A 202 -1.95 50.01 -14.60
N ARG A 203 -1.15 49.82 -13.52
CA ARG A 203 -0.69 50.95 -12.70
C ARG A 203 0.19 51.92 -13.48
N ALA A 204 1.09 51.41 -14.33
CA ALA A 204 1.91 52.26 -15.19
C ALA A 204 1.06 53.03 -16.22
N GLU A 205 0.09 52.38 -16.85
CA GLU A 205 -0.85 53.04 -17.77
C GLU A 205 -1.67 54.14 -17.08
N LEU A 206 -2.14 53.87 -15.85
CA LEU A 206 -2.91 54.84 -15.08
C LEU A 206 -2.09 56.09 -14.75
N VAL A 207 -0.80 55.95 -14.43
CA VAL A 207 0.11 57.08 -14.23
C VAL A 207 0.23 57.92 -15.51
N ILE A 208 0.45 57.28 -16.66
CA ILE A 208 0.55 57.97 -17.96
C ILE A 208 -0.75 58.71 -18.29
N ALA A 209 -1.90 58.06 -18.10
CA ALA A 209 -3.20 58.66 -18.35
C ALA A 209 -3.47 59.87 -17.42
N ASN A 210 -3.10 59.75 -16.15
CA ASN A 210 -3.23 60.83 -15.18
C ASN A 210 -2.33 62.02 -15.54
N ASP A 211 -1.09 61.78 -15.94
CA ASP A 211 -0.18 62.83 -16.41
C ASP A 211 -0.72 63.54 -17.67
N ALA A 212 -1.26 62.78 -18.62
CA ALA A 212 -1.90 63.34 -19.82
C ALA A 212 -3.14 64.19 -19.49
N GLN A 213 -3.92 63.78 -18.47
CA GLN A 213 -5.05 64.55 -17.97
C GLN A 213 -4.60 65.86 -17.32
N CYS A 214 -3.54 65.84 -16.50
CA CYS A 214 -2.94 67.05 -15.93
C CYS A 214 -2.49 68.04 -17.01
N VAL A 215 -1.75 67.57 -18.02
CA VAL A 215 -1.31 68.41 -19.15
C VAL A 215 -2.50 68.99 -19.91
N SER A 216 -3.55 68.19 -20.12
CA SER A 216 -4.78 68.66 -20.78
C SER A 216 -5.50 69.72 -19.94
N ALA A 217 -5.58 69.53 -18.62
CA ALA A 217 -6.17 70.49 -17.69
C ALA A 217 -5.40 71.82 -17.68
N GLU A 218 -4.07 71.79 -17.63
CA GLU A 218 -3.22 72.98 -17.75
C GLU A 218 -3.40 73.69 -19.10
N SER A 219 -3.54 72.93 -20.19
CA SER A 219 -3.82 73.49 -21.53
C SER A 219 -5.17 74.20 -21.58
N VAL A 220 -6.21 73.62 -20.98
CA VAL A 220 -7.53 74.25 -20.89
C VAL A 220 -7.45 75.52 -20.06
N GLU A 221 -6.80 75.50 -18.90
CA GLU A 221 -6.66 76.69 -18.05
C GLU A 221 -5.90 77.82 -18.79
N SER A 222 -4.85 77.47 -19.54
CA SER A 222 -4.12 78.41 -20.38
C SER A 222 -5.00 79.03 -21.46
N ARG A 223 -5.83 78.23 -22.14
CA ARG A 223 -6.80 78.72 -23.14
C ARG A 223 -7.84 79.64 -22.50
N ASP A 224 -8.36 79.28 -21.33
CA ASP A 224 -9.35 80.09 -20.61
C ASP A 224 -8.77 81.46 -20.22
N ARG A 225 -7.50 81.50 -19.78
CA ARG A 225 -6.79 82.77 -19.52
C ARG A 225 -6.68 83.62 -20.80
N ILE A 226 -6.34 83.01 -21.94
CA ILE A 226 -6.25 83.72 -23.23
C ILE A 226 -7.62 84.26 -23.66
N ILE A 227 -8.68 83.45 -23.53
CA ILE A 227 -10.05 83.86 -23.84
C ILE A 227 -10.46 85.05 -22.98
N ALA A 228 -10.21 85.01 -21.66
CA ALA A 228 -10.51 86.11 -20.76
C ALA A 228 -9.80 87.42 -21.15
N VAL A 229 -8.53 87.35 -21.58
CA VAL A 229 -7.78 88.51 -22.09
C VAL A 229 -8.42 89.07 -23.36
N TYR A 230 -8.76 88.22 -24.33
CA TYR A 230 -9.43 88.67 -25.56
C TYR A 230 -10.83 89.23 -25.30
N GLU A 231 -11.58 88.65 -24.38
CA GLU A 231 -12.90 89.16 -24.00
C GLU A 231 -12.78 90.56 -23.38
N ALA A 232 -11.79 90.78 -22.50
CA ALA A 232 -11.49 92.09 -21.93
C ALA A 232 -11.09 93.11 -23.01
N GLU A 233 -10.19 92.73 -23.94
CA GLU A 233 -9.79 93.59 -25.06
C GLU A 233 -10.98 93.91 -25.98
N SER A 234 -11.84 92.93 -26.27
CA SER A 234 -13.04 93.12 -27.08
C SER A 234 -14.04 94.07 -26.40
N ALA A 235 -14.17 93.99 -25.07
CA ALA A 235 -15.01 94.89 -24.29
C ALA A 235 -14.44 96.31 -24.30
N GLU A 236 -13.12 96.46 -24.18
CA GLU A 236 -12.46 97.76 -24.32
C GLU A 236 -12.65 98.36 -25.72
N ARG A 237 -12.43 97.58 -26.78
CA ARG A 237 -12.67 98.01 -28.16
C ARG A 237 -14.13 98.41 -28.40
N ARG A 238 -15.09 97.66 -27.86
CA ARG A 238 -16.52 98.01 -27.90
C ARG A 238 -16.80 99.33 -27.20
N MET A 239 -16.28 99.54 -25.99
CA MET A 239 -16.43 100.81 -25.27
C MET A 239 -15.79 101.99 -26.02
N ALA A 240 -14.60 101.79 -26.61
CA ALA A 240 -13.93 102.82 -27.41
C ALA A 240 -14.73 103.18 -28.67
N LEU A 241 -15.32 102.19 -29.33
CA LEU A 241 -16.18 102.37 -30.49
C LEU A 241 -17.47 103.11 -30.11
N GLU A 242 -18.12 102.76 -29.01
CA GLU A 242 -19.27 103.50 -28.49
C GLU A 242 -18.94 104.96 -28.16
N ARG A 243 -17.77 105.22 -27.55
CA ARG A 243 -17.27 106.58 -27.32
C ARG A 243 -17.03 107.33 -28.63
N ALA A 244 -16.39 106.70 -29.61
CA ALA A 244 -16.16 107.26 -30.94
C ALA A 244 -17.49 107.56 -31.67
N GLU A 245 -18.47 106.66 -31.60
CA GLU A 245 -19.80 106.90 -32.14
C GLU A 245 -20.54 108.04 -31.43
N SER A 246 -20.43 108.13 -30.11
CA SER A 246 -21.03 109.22 -29.32
C SER A 246 -20.43 110.57 -29.71
N THR A 247 -19.10 110.66 -29.81
CA THR A 247 -18.40 111.87 -30.27
C THR A 247 -18.74 112.24 -31.70
N VAL A 248 -18.83 111.28 -32.63
CA VAL A 248 -19.31 111.53 -34.00
C VAL A 248 -20.76 112.05 -33.98
N ARG A 249 -21.65 111.43 -33.18
CA ARG A 249 -23.03 111.91 -33.01
C ARG A 249 -23.08 113.33 -32.45
N GLU A 250 -22.19 113.67 -31.52
CA GLU A 250 -22.06 115.00 -30.93
C GLU A 250 -21.57 116.03 -31.97
N ILE A 251 -20.53 115.70 -32.75
CA ILE A 251 -20.05 116.52 -33.87
C ILE A 251 -21.17 116.74 -34.91
N LEU A 252 -21.93 115.69 -35.26
CA LEU A 252 -23.06 115.79 -36.19
C LEU A 252 -24.22 116.64 -35.64
N ARG A 253 -24.38 116.71 -34.30
CA ARG A 253 -25.37 117.56 -33.62
C ARG A 253 -24.89 118.99 -33.37
N SER A 254 -23.59 119.25 -33.40
CA SER A 254 -23.00 120.58 -33.24
C SER A 254 -23.45 121.58 -34.32
N LYS A 255 -23.72 122.83 -33.91
CA LYS A 255 -24.15 123.93 -34.81
C LYS A 255 -23.10 124.27 -35.87
N SER A 256 -21.80 124.08 -35.60
CA SER A 256 -20.72 124.37 -36.56
C SER A 256 -20.65 123.38 -37.74
N TRP A 257 -21.06 122.12 -37.53
CA TRP A 257 -21.11 121.12 -38.60
C TRP A 257 -22.29 121.33 -39.55
N ARG A 258 -23.41 121.86 -39.02
CA ARG A 258 -24.59 122.25 -39.82
C ARG A 258 -24.31 123.47 -40.71
N ILE A 259 -23.52 124.44 -40.24
CA ILE A 259 -23.18 125.66 -41.00
C ILE A 259 -22.17 125.36 -42.13
N THR A 260 -21.24 124.42 -41.94
CA THR A 260 -20.22 124.05 -42.95
C THR A 260 -20.64 122.92 -43.90
N LYS A 261 -21.88 122.44 -43.80
CA LYS A 261 -22.45 121.41 -44.69
C LYS A 261 -22.47 121.81 -46.18
N PRO A 262 -22.75 123.08 -46.57
CA PRO A 262 -22.72 123.49 -47.98
C PRO A 262 -21.32 123.47 -48.59
N LEU A 263 -20.29 123.84 -47.84
CA LEU A 263 -18.90 123.90 -48.31
C LEU A 263 -18.28 122.52 -48.58
N ARG A 264 -18.72 121.48 -47.86
CA ARG A 264 -18.21 120.11 -48.06
C ARG A 264 -18.86 119.38 -49.22
N PHE A 265 -20.07 119.77 -49.61
CA PHE A 265 -20.67 119.31 -50.85
C PHE A 265 -19.87 119.79 -52.07
N LEU A 266 -19.27 120.99 -51.99
CA LEU A 266 -18.42 121.55 -53.04
C LEU A 266 -17.05 120.86 -53.14
N VAL A 267 -16.41 120.49 -52.02
CA VAL A 267 -15.12 119.76 -52.05
C VAL A 267 -15.28 118.32 -52.56
N ARG A 268 -16.40 117.65 -52.26
CA ARG A 268 -16.65 116.27 -52.75
C ARG A 268 -16.95 116.22 -54.26
N LEU A 269 -17.54 117.29 -54.81
CA LEU A 269 -17.69 117.47 -56.26
C LEU A 269 -16.36 117.76 -56.98
N ALA A 270 -15.33 118.27 -56.27
CA ALA A 270 -14.01 118.50 -56.84
C ALA A 270 -13.11 117.24 -56.86
N SER A 271 -13.29 116.29 -55.93
CA SER A 271 -12.48 115.05 -55.88
C SER A 271 -13.07 113.85 -56.62
N ALA A 272 -14.30 113.93 -57.13
CA ALA A 272 -14.92 112.87 -57.96
C ALA A 272 -14.60 113.00 -59.47
N ARG A 273 -13.66 113.88 -59.85
CA ARG A 273 -12.97 113.85 -61.16
C ARG A 273 -11.55 113.34 -60.96
N LYS A 274 -11.41 112.04 -60.68
CA LYS A 274 -10.25 111.22 -61.00
C LYS A 274 -10.64 109.75 -60.95
#